data_AF-A0A831UYJ8-F1
#
_entry.id   AF-A0A831UYJ8-F1
#
_cell.length_a   1.000
_cell.length_b   1.000
_cell.length_c   1.000
_cell.angle_alpha   90.00
_cell.angle_beta   90.00
_cell.angle_gamma   90.00
#
_symmetry.space_group_name_H-M   'P 1'
#
loop_
_entity.id
_entity.type
_entity.pdbx_description
1 polymer ?
#
loop_
_entity_poly.entity_id
_entity_poly.type
_entity_poly.pdbx_seq_one_letter_code
_entity_poly.pdbx_strand_id
1 'polypeptide(L)'
;MAHVLKYIYQKNIVVINISRISYRIKTDIDIRTDLMDRQGHIRVYDFPAFQLSDRELLSLYLSCRNIVFVADEDPYTAESAKAFLKLARGRKLGVLVNMVIGMPKLKYIILYSKYSKVYLIPFDEQLRIYRASGVDPIKLRSAGVAKMVKAAVDIARRLN
;
A
#
# COMPACT_ATOMS: atom_id res chain seq x y z
N MET A 1 0.53 4.37 4.49
CA MET A 1 1.33 4.37 3.24
C MET A 1 0.76 5.33 2.21
N ALA A 2 -0.54 5.24 1.86
CA ALA A 2 -1.18 6.17 0.92
C ALA A 2 -0.97 7.67 1.25
N HIS A 3 -1.17 8.07 2.51
CA HIS A 3 -0.90 9.44 2.98
C HIS A 3 0.53 9.89 2.68
N VAL A 4 1.51 9.05 3.05
CA VAL A 4 2.93 9.37 2.89
C VAL A 4 3.32 9.48 1.41
N LEU A 5 2.81 8.60 0.55
CA LEU A 5 3.06 8.67 -0.90
C LEU A 5 2.45 9.92 -1.54
N LYS A 6 1.26 10.36 -1.10
CA LYS A 6 0.61 11.59 -1.57
C LYS A 6 1.48 12.83 -1.31
N TYR A 7 2.10 12.93 -0.13
CA TYR A 7 2.95 14.08 0.21
C TYR A 7 4.25 14.14 -0.60
N ILE A 8 4.76 12.99 -1.06
CA ILE A 8 6.09 12.88 -1.67
C ILE A 8 6.02 12.91 -3.20
N TYR A 9 4.87 12.57 -3.80
CA TYR A 9 4.83 12.21 -5.20
C TYR A 9 3.79 12.97 -6.03
N GLN A 10 4.24 13.43 -7.21
CA GLN A 10 3.48 14.26 -8.14
C GLN A 10 2.96 13.52 -9.41
N LYS A 11 2.95 12.18 -9.45
CA LYS A 11 2.28 11.39 -10.51
C LYS A 11 1.43 10.22 -9.97
N ASN A 12 0.63 9.55 -10.81
CA ASN A 12 -0.32 8.50 -10.42
C ASN A 12 0.34 7.31 -9.68
N ILE A 13 0.08 7.13 -8.38
CA ILE A 13 0.49 5.95 -7.58
C ILE A 13 -0.74 5.38 -6.90
N VAL A 14 -0.96 4.08 -7.03
CA VAL A 14 -2.10 3.40 -6.41
C VAL A 14 -1.62 2.50 -5.29
N VAL A 15 -2.29 2.58 -4.14
CA VAL A 15 -1.96 1.81 -2.94
C VAL A 15 -3.06 0.79 -2.71
N ILE A 16 -2.70 -0.47 -2.58
CA ILE A 16 -3.67 -1.55 -2.43
C ILE A 16 -3.46 -2.17 -1.07
N ASN A 17 -4.52 -2.19 -0.27
CA ASN A 17 -4.46 -2.59 1.11
C ASN A 17 -5.42 -3.75 1.37
N ILE A 18 -4.87 -4.97 1.35
CA ILE A 18 -5.66 -6.20 1.49
C ILE A 18 -5.77 -6.64 2.97
N SER A 19 -5.23 -5.84 3.90
CA SER A 19 -5.36 -6.15 5.32
C SER A 19 -6.83 -6.07 5.75
N ARG A 20 -7.34 -7.15 6.37
CA ARG A 20 -8.74 -7.29 6.85
C ARG A 20 -9.13 -6.33 7.99
N ILE A 21 -8.24 -5.43 8.41
CA ILE A 21 -8.51 -4.50 9.51
C ILE A 21 -9.33 -3.32 9.00
N SER A 22 -10.57 -3.18 9.51
CA SER A 22 -11.48 -2.08 9.19
C SER A 22 -10.84 -0.72 9.44
N TYR A 23 -10.87 0.17 8.46
CA TYR A 23 -10.37 1.55 8.59
C TYR A 23 -11.48 2.43 9.17
N ARG A 24 -11.34 2.88 10.42
CA ARG A 24 -12.06 4.06 10.94
C ARG A 24 -11.04 5.19 11.13
N ILE A 25 -10.61 5.81 10.03
CA ILE A 25 -9.81 7.03 10.10
C ILE A 25 -10.69 8.15 9.56
N LYS A 26 -11.06 9.12 10.41
CA LYS A 26 -11.49 10.43 9.93
C LYS A 26 -10.24 11.12 9.40
N THR A 27 -10.12 11.25 8.09
CA THR A 27 -9.01 11.95 7.44
C THR A 27 -9.54 13.23 6.81
N ASP A 28 -8.85 14.36 7.03
CA ASP A 28 -9.04 15.59 6.23
C ASP A 28 -8.56 15.39 4.77
N ILE A 29 -8.01 14.22 4.46
CA ILE A 29 -7.84 13.74 3.10
C ILE A 29 -9.20 13.24 2.64
N ASP A 30 -9.88 14.04 1.84
CA ASP A 30 -10.97 13.59 0.98
C ASP A 30 -10.32 12.58 0.00
N ILE A 31 -10.31 11.29 0.36
CA ILE A 31 -9.96 10.19 -0.55
C ILE A 31 -11.18 10.05 -1.47
N ARG A 32 -11.35 11.03 -2.36
CA ARG A 32 -12.38 10.98 -3.37
C ARG A 32 -12.04 9.79 -4.27
N THR A 33 -12.90 8.79 -4.24
CA THR A 33 -13.03 7.78 -5.30
C THR A 33 -13.54 8.38 -6.60
N ASP A 34 -13.61 9.72 -6.73
CA ASP A 34 -14.07 10.42 -7.90
C ASP A 34 -13.14 10.16 -9.10
N LEU A 35 -13.67 9.29 -9.93
CA LEU A 35 -13.28 9.02 -11.30
C LEU A 35 -13.42 10.33 -12.09
N MET A 36 -12.30 10.85 -12.58
CA MET A 36 -12.14 11.89 -13.63
C MET A 36 -11.73 13.29 -13.19
N ASP A 37 -10.42 13.50 -13.20
CA ASP A 37 -9.74 14.74 -13.53
C ASP A 37 -9.13 14.61 -14.94
N ARG A 38 -9.55 15.47 -15.88
CA ARG A 38 -9.06 15.53 -17.27
C ARG A 38 -7.80 16.42 -17.42
N GLN A 39 -7.26 16.92 -16.32
CA GLN A 39 -6.14 17.88 -16.24
C GLN A 39 -4.79 17.25 -15.86
N GLY A 40 -4.71 15.92 -15.65
CA GLY A 40 -3.43 15.21 -15.47
C GLY A 40 -2.90 15.17 -14.03
N HIS A 41 -3.76 15.39 -13.03
CA HIS A 41 -3.38 15.32 -11.62
C HIS A 41 -3.17 13.88 -11.10
N ILE A 42 -2.38 13.77 -10.02
CA ILE A 42 -2.12 12.52 -9.30
C ILE A 42 -3.40 11.90 -8.77
N ARG A 43 -3.65 10.63 -9.09
CA ARG A 43 -4.66 9.82 -8.42
C ARG A 43 -4.02 8.71 -7.60
N VAL A 44 -4.38 8.70 -6.32
CA VAL A 44 -4.07 7.61 -5.39
C VAL A 44 -5.38 6.92 -5.04
N TYR A 45 -5.55 5.70 -5.54
CA TYR A 45 -6.65 4.83 -5.13
C TYR A 45 -6.16 3.97 -3.96
N ASP A 46 -6.88 3.99 -2.84
CA ASP A 46 -6.71 3.04 -1.75
C ASP A 46 -7.81 1.99 -1.85
N PHE A 47 -7.43 0.75 -2.16
CA PHE A 47 -8.39 -0.33 -2.34
C PHE A 47 -8.65 -1.03 -1.00
N PRO A 48 -9.91 -1.32 -0.64
CA PRO A 48 -10.19 -2.31 0.39
C PRO A 48 -9.71 -3.69 -0.07
N ALA A 49 -9.65 -4.65 0.84
CA ALA A 49 -9.48 -6.05 0.45
C ALA A 49 -10.65 -6.46 -0.48
N PHE A 50 -10.34 -6.85 -1.72
CA PHE A 50 -11.33 -7.21 -2.73
C PHE A 50 -10.95 -8.52 -3.44
N GLN A 51 -11.94 -9.17 -4.03
CA GLN A 51 -11.80 -10.44 -4.74
C GLN A 51 -11.66 -10.21 -6.24
N LEU A 52 -11.09 -11.20 -6.97
CA LEU A 52 -11.02 -11.13 -8.43
C LEU A 52 -12.41 -11.09 -9.10
N SER A 53 -13.46 -11.52 -8.41
CA SER A 53 -14.85 -11.44 -8.84
C SER A 53 -15.40 -10.01 -8.84
N ASP A 54 -14.80 -9.08 -8.09
CA ASP A 54 -15.23 -7.69 -8.01
C ASP A 54 -14.81 -6.93 -9.28
N ARG A 55 -15.63 -7.06 -10.33
CA ARG A 55 -15.31 -6.58 -11.70
C ARG A 55 -14.95 -5.10 -11.77
N GLU A 56 -15.62 -4.25 -11.01
CA GLU A 56 -15.37 -2.81 -10.99
C GLU A 56 -13.99 -2.48 -10.39
N LEU A 57 -13.70 -3.05 -9.21
CA LEU A 57 -12.42 -2.86 -8.53
C LEU A 57 -11.27 -3.50 -9.31
N LEU A 58 -11.51 -4.66 -9.94
CA LEU A 58 -10.54 -5.31 -10.80
C LEU A 58 -10.26 -4.48 -12.06
N SER A 59 -11.29 -3.92 -12.70
CA SER A 59 -11.11 -3.01 -13.85
C SER A 59 -10.24 -1.81 -13.47
N LEU A 60 -10.54 -1.19 -12.33
CA LEU A 60 -9.76 -0.06 -11.83
C LEU A 60 -8.31 -0.47 -11.54
N TYR A 61 -8.09 -1.58 -10.85
CA TYR A 61 -6.77 -2.17 -10.64
C TYR A 61 -6.01 -2.38 -11.94
N LEU A 62 -6.66 -2.95 -12.95
CA LEU A 62 -6.05 -3.23 -14.24
C LEU A 62 -5.71 -1.96 -15.02
N SER A 63 -6.39 -0.85 -14.78
CA SER A 63 -6.05 0.46 -15.37
C SER A 63 -4.80 1.13 -14.77
N CYS A 64 -4.34 0.66 -13.60
CA CYS A 64 -3.24 1.28 -12.85
C CYS A 64 -1.87 0.92 -13.44
N ARG A 65 -1.08 1.93 -13.81
CA ARG A 65 0.31 1.76 -14.32
C ARG A 65 1.33 1.45 -13.22
N ASN A 66 1.11 2.03 -12.05
CA ASN A 66 1.99 1.98 -10.88
C ASN A 66 1.22 1.38 -9.71
N ILE A 67 1.76 0.32 -9.11
CA ILE A 67 1.07 -0.44 -8.05
C ILE A 67 1.96 -0.53 -6.82
N VAL A 68 1.41 -0.18 -5.66
CA VAL A 68 2.01 -0.46 -4.35
C VAL A 68 1.13 -1.48 -3.65
N PHE A 69 1.67 -2.68 -3.49
CA PHE A 69 0.98 -3.80 -2.87
C PHE A 69 1.35 -3.89 -1.39
N VAL A 70 0.38 -3.76 -0.49
CA VAL A 70 0.57 -3.89 0.96
C VAL A 70 0.09 -5.27 1.40
N ALA A 71 0.98 -6.04 2.01
CA ALA A 71 0.76 -7.41 2.46
C ALA A 71 1.12 -7.56 3.94
N ASP A 72 0.52 -8.53 4.63
CA ASP A 72 0.89 -8.95 5.98
C ASP A 72 1.61 -10.33 5.93
N GLU A 73 2.30 -10.71 7.01
CA GLU A 73 3.03 -11.98 7.13
C GLU A 73 2.12 -13.17 7.54
N ASP A 74 1.07 -13.40 6.77
CA ASP A 74 0.09 -14.46 7.02
C ASP A 74 -0.27 -15.27 5.75
N PRO A 75 -0.75 -16.52 5.89
CA PRO A 75 -1.09 -17.38 4.76
C PRO A 75 -2.22 -16.85 3.88
N TYR A 76 -3.23 -16.20 4.45
CA TYR A 76 -4.42 -15.73 3.72
C TYR A 76 -4.07 -14.55 2.81
N THR A 77 -3.29 -13.61 3.33
CA THR A 77 -2.76 -12.50 2.52
C THR A 77 -1.83 -13.03 1.44
N ALA A 78 -0.96 -14.00 1.75
CA ALA A 78 -0.05 -14.58 0.77
C ALA A 78 -0.76 -15.31 -0.38
N GLU A 79 -1.86 -16.00 -0.09
CA GLU A 79 -2.69 -16.65 -1.11
C GLU A 79 -3.34 -15.62 -2.03
N SER A 80 -4.02 -14.63 -1.45
CA SER A 80 -4.68 -13.55 -2.20
C SER A 80 -3.67 -12.75 -3.02
N ALA A 81 -2.50 -12.46 -2.44
CA ALA A 81 -1.44 -11.70 -3.08
C ALA A 81 -0.91 -12.35 -4.35
N LYS A 82 -0.79 -13.69 -4.40
CA LYS A 82 -0.28 -14.38 -5.60
C LYS A 82 -1.11 -14.06 -6.85
N ALA A 83 -2.44 -14.02 -6.71
CA ALA A 83 -3.32 -13.72 -7.83
C ALA A 83 -3.12 -12.29 -8.34
N PHE A 84 -3.18 -11.30 -7.44
CA PHE A 84 -3.01 -9.90 -7.80
C PHE A 84 -1.62 -9.57 -8.31
N LEU A 85 -0.57 -10.07 -7.65
CA LEU A 85 0.83 -9.83 -8.06
C LEU A 85 1.14 -10.43 -9.44
N LYS A 86 0.52 -11.57 -9.81
CA LYS A 86 0.60 -12.10 -11.18
C LYS A 86 -0.03 -11.15 -12.20
N LEU A 87 -1.17 -10.56 -11.88
CA LEU A 87 -1.84 -9.56 -12.75
C LEU A 87 -1.06 -8.23 -12.84
N ALA A 88 -0.24 -7.92 -11.84
CA ALA A 88 0.67 -6.77 -11.86
C ALA A 88 1.96 -7.01 -12.67
N ARG A 89 2.19 -8.21 -13.22
CA ARG A 89 3.43 -8.54 -13.92
C ARG A 89 3.62 -7.64 -15.14
N GLY A 90 4.83 -7.10 -15.30
CA GLY A 90 5.17 -6.13 -16.36
C GLY A 90 4.83 -4.67 -16.02
N ARG A 91 4.23 -4.41 -14.86
CA ARG A 91 3.96 -3.06 -14.36
C ARG A 91 5.04 -2.62 -13.37
N LYS A 92 5.12 -1.33 -13.10
CA LYS A 92 5.99 -0.82 -12.03
C LYS A 92 5.31 -1.13 -10.68
N LEU A 93 5.93 -2.02 -9.92
CA LEU A 93 5.37 -2.60 -8.69
C LEU A 93 6.31 -2.33 -7.51
N GLY A 94 5.77 -1.91 -6.38
CA GLY A 94 6.42 -1.96 -5.07
C GLY A 94 5.65 -2.90 -4.14
N VAL A 95 6.34 -3.74 -3.37
CA VAL A 95 5.68 -4.61 -2.38
C VAL A 95 6.12 -4.21 -0.98
N LEU A 96 5.15 -3.98 -0.11
CA LEU A 96 5.37 -3.63 1.28
C LEU A 96 4.77 -4.72 2.17
N VAL A 97 5.60 -5.29 3.03
CA VAL A 97 5.15 -6.20 4.09
C VAL A 97 5.00 -5.40 5.36
N ASN A 98 3.77 -5.25 5.82
CA ASN A 98 3.37 -4.44 6.94
C ASN A 98 3.25 -5.28 8.22
N MET A 99 3.22 -4.58 9.37
CA MET A 99 3.00 -5.16 10.70
C MET A 99 3.93 -6.34 11.02
N VAL A 100 5.19 -6.28 10.59
CA VAL A 100 6.19 -7.32 10.91
C VAL A 100 6.46 -7.32 12.41
N ILE A 101 6.15 -8.43 13.09
CA ILE A 101 6.39 -8.63 14.52
C ILE A 101 7.64 -9.50 14.68
N GLY A 102 8.64 -9.00 15.39
CA GLY A 102 9.90 -9.72 15.60
C GLY A 102 10.73 -9.84 14.31
N MET A 103 11.29 -11.03 14.07
CA MET A 103 12.03 -11.30 12.84
C MET A 103 11.09 -11.61 11.66
N PRO A 104 11.32 -10.99 10.49
CA PRO A 104 10.50 -11.24 9.32
C PRO A 104 10.66 -12.69 8.85
N LYS A 105 9.54 -13.33 8.54
CA LYS A 105 9.50 -14.73 8.12
C LYS A 105 9.98 -14.84 6.67
N LEU A 106 11.15 -15.43 6.49
CA LEU A 106 11.82 -15.59 5.19
C LEU A 106 10.90 -16.11 4.07
N LYS A 107 9.98 -17.04 4.37
CA LYS A 107 9.04 -17.59 3.38
C LYS A 107 8.19 -16.52 2.68
N TYR A 108 7.76 -15.47 3.38
CA TYR A 108 6.96 -14.39 2.79
C TYR A 108 7.84 -13.41 2.02
N ILE A 109 9.03 -13.10 2.56
CA ILE A 109 10.01 -12.25 1.86
C ILE A 109 10.38 -12.88 0.52
N ILE A 110 10.72 -14.18 0.51
CA ILE A 110 11.06 -14.94 -0.71
C ILE A 110 9.87 -15.01 -1.67
N LEU A 111 8.64 -15.13 -1.16
CA LEU A 111 7.45 -15.12 -2.00
C LEU A 111 7.29 -13.78 -2.73
N TYR A 112 7.37 -12.67 -2.01
CA TYR A 112 7.11 -11.34 -2.54
C TYR A 112 8.28 -10.77 -3.35
N SER A 113 9.52 -11.15 -3.01
CA SER A 113 10.73 -10.71 -3.72
C SER A 113 10.79 -11.17 -5.17
N LYS A 114 10.07 -12.25 -5.52
CA LYS A 114 9.88 -12.72 -6.90
C LYS A 114 9.19 -11.70 -7.79
N TYR A 115 8.44 -10.76 -7.22
CA TYR A 115 7.62 -9.79 -7.95
C TYR A 115 8.21 -8.37 -7.90
N SER A 116 8.73 -7.94 -6.75
CA SER A 116 9.43 -6.66 -6.62
C SER A 116 10.28 -6.62 -5.35
N LYS A 117 11.08 -5.56 -5.19
CA LYS A 117 11.75 -5.24 -3.93
C LYS A 117 10.71 -5.16 -2.82
N VAL A 118 11.02 -5.83 -1.71
CA VAL A 118 10.18 -5.91 -0.53
C VAL A 118 10.62 -4.87 0.49
N TYR A 119 9.67 -4.05 0.95
CA TYR A 119 9.87 -3.09 2.04
C TYR A 119 9.23 -3.64 3.31
N LEU A 120 10.00 -3.76 4.39
CA LEU A 120 9.52 -4.29 5.66
C LEU A 120 9.18 -3.13 6.60
N ILE A 121 7.91 -3.04 7.00
CA ILE A 121 7.45 -2.10 8.01
C ILE A 121 7.17 -2.87 9.30
N PRO A 122 7.92 -2.60 10.38
CA PRO A 122 7.70 -3.27 11.64
C PRO A 122 6.34 -2.88 12.21
N PHE A 123 5.80 -3.75 13.06
CA PHE A 123 4.71 -3.38 13.94
C PHE A 123 5.14 -2.18 14.79
N ASP A 124 4.26 -1.19 14.85
CA ASP A 124 4.48 0.06 15.57
C ASP A 124 3.21 0.38 16.34
N GLU A 125 3.30 0.25 17.66
CA GLU A 125 2.17 0.43 18.56
C GLU A 125 1.65 1.87 18.55
N GLN A 126 2.56 2.85 18.48
CA GLN A 126 2.17 4.25 18.38
C GLN A 126 1.39 4.49 17.08
N LEU A 127 1.88 3.96 15.95
CA LEU A 127 1.16 4.06 14.69
C LEU A 127 -0.24 3.45 14.78
N ARG A 128 -0.40 2.31 15.47
CA ARG A 128 -1.71 1.65 15.67
C ARG A 128 -2.67 2.51 16.50
N ILE A 129 -2.20 3.06 17.62
CA ILE A 129 -3.01 3.88 18.55
C ILE A 129 -3.45 5.19 17.88
N TYR A 130 -2.51 5.90 17.27
CA TYR A 130 -2.78 7.19 16.64
C TYR A 130 -3.65 7.06 15.39
N ARG A 131 -3.53 5.95 14.66
CA ARG A 131 -4.45 5.62 13.55
C ARG A 131 -5.90 5.51 14.02
N ALA A 132 -6.15 4.91 15.17
CA ALA A 132 -7.51 4.84 15.74
C ALA A 132 -8.05 6.22 16.18
N SER A 133 -7.15 7.19 16.38
CA SER A 133 -7.47 8.55 16.83
C SER A 133 -7.58 9.56 15.67
N GLY A 134 -7.43 9.13 14.41
CA GLY A 134 -7.54 10.01 13.24
C GLY A 134 -6.30 10.89 12.96
N VAL A 135 -5.19 10.66 13.67
CA VAL A 135 -3.96 11.45 13.48
C VAL A 135 -3.18 10.94 12.27
N ASP A 136 -2.75 11.86 11.40
CA ASP A 136 -1.95 11.50 10.23
C ASP A 136 -0.62 10.83 10.65
N PRO A 137 -0.32 9.63 10.14
CA PRO A 137 0.94 8.92 10.40
C PRO A 137 2.20 9.77 10.25
N ILE A 138 2.22 10.76 9.34
CA ILE A 138 3.42 11.57 9.08
C ILE A 138 3.77 12.50 10.25
N LYS A 139 2.81 12.81 11.11
CA LYS A 139 3.01 13.66 12.30
C LYS A 139 3.64 12.88 13.46
N LEU A 140 3.66 11.55 13.37
CA LEU A 140 4.19 10.68 14.41
C LEU A 140 5.69 10.42 14.19
N ARG A 141 6.49 10.65 15.24
CA ARG A 141 7.92 10.33 15.24
C ARG A 141 8.14 8.93 15.77
N SER A 142 8.04 7.94 14.89
CA SER A 142 8.25 6.53 15.25
C SER A 142 9.09 5.77 14.21
N ALA A 143 9.68 4.65 14.62
CA ALA A 143 10.52 3.82 13.74
C ALA A 143 9.72 3.22 12.57
N GLY A 144 8.46 2.85 12.80
CA GLY A 144 7.55 2.38 11.75
C GLY A 144 7.26 3.47 10.72
N VAL A 145 7.01 4.71 11.17
CA VAL A 145 6.79 5.86 10.26
C VAL A 145 8.05 6.17 9.46
N ALA A 146 9.22 6.23 10.09
CA ALA A 146 10.47 6.50 9.39
C ALA A 146 10.75 5.46 8.29
N LYS A 147 10.53 4.16 8.57
CA LYS A 147 10.65 3.10 7.56
C LYS A 147 9.60 3.22 6.46
N MET A 148 8.38 3.62 6.80
CA MET A 148 7.30 3.85 5.84
C MET A 148 7.64 5.00 4.89
N VAL A 149 8.13 6.13 5.42
CA VAL A 149 8.60 7.27 4.63
C VAL A 149 9.75 6.86 3.71
N LYS A 150 10.76 6.16 4.24
CA LYS A 150 11.88 5.67 3.43
C LYS A 150 11.42 4.75 2.30
N ALA A 151 10.48 3.83 2.57
CA ALA A 151 9.89 2.96 1.57
C ALA A 151 9.11 3.77 0.52
N ALA A 152 8.30 4.73 0.94
CA ALA A 152 7.53 5.58 0.05
C ALA A 152 8.42 6.37 -0.92
N VAL A 153 9.51 6.98 -0.42
CA VAL A 153 10.49 7.70 -1.25
C VAL A 153 11.15 6.78 -2.28
N ASP A 154 11.61 5.59 -1.85
CA ASP A 154 12.29 4.65 -2.75
C ASP A 154 11.33 4.08 -3.81
N ILE A 155 10.10 3.75 -3.41
CA ILE A 155 9.04 3.34 -4.34
C ILE A 155 8.78 4.46 -5.35
N ALA A 156 8.53 5.69 -4.88
CA ALA A 156 8.28 6.84 -5.74
C ALA A 156 9.38 7.05 -6.78
N ARG A 157 10.66 6.93 -6.39
CA ARG A 157 11.81 7.04 -7.31
C ARG A 157 11.83 5.95 -8.37
N ARG A 158 11.46 4.72 -8.02
CA ARG A 158 11.45 3.56 -8.94
C ARG A 158 10.23 3.50 -9.84
N LEU A 159 9.12 4.11 -9.41
CA LEU A 159 7.87 4.18 -10.17
C LEU A 159 7.84 5.38 -11.15
N ASN A 160 8.69 6.40 -10.98
CA ASN A 160 8.98 7.43 -11.99
C ASN A 160 9.65 6.83 -13.23
#